data_AF-R9KTT1-F1
#
_entry.id   AF-R9KTT1-F1
#
_cell.length_a   1.000
_cell.length_b   1.000
_cell.length_c   1.000
_cell.angle_alpha   90.00
_cell.angle_beta   90.00
_cell.angle_gamma   90.00
#
_symmetry.space_group_name_H-M   'P 1'
#
loop_
_entity.id
_entity.type
_entity.pdbx_description
1 polymer ?
#
loop_
_entity_poly.entity_id
_entity_poly.type
_entity_poly.pdbx_seq_one_letter_code
_entity_poly.pdbx_strand_id
1 'polypeptide(L)'
;MAIVLTNGDSYIAHSSTGAVIKVQDREKAQDFRTAERAGRQKRKTPVKCAGFYWMDTDMDIEEMDPDAQKGAPAKRKKFSAKDRLAVYRKTEGHCYLCGEFVDFDSFEVEHHMPISKGGTNGLDNLYCACHCCNSIKQDIYPEEFMGKISQIFLYQMQKGYGGSLGWKVAHRLLAAMLDRKREE
;
A
#
# COMPACT_ATOMS: atom_id res chain seq x y z
N MET A 1 10.71 13.51 18.82
CA MET A 1 9.61 12.70 18.27
C MET A 1 8.57 13.61 17.68
N ALA A 2 8.60 13.81 16.37
CA ALA A 2 7.55 14.51 15.64
C ALA A 2 6.99 13.58 14.56
N ILE A 3 5.67 13.57 14.42
CA ILE A 3 5.02 12.82 13.34
C ILE A 3 4.50 13.84 12.34
N VAL A 4 5.08 13.83 11.14
CA VAL A 4 4.75 14.78 10.08
C VAL A 4 4.08 14.07 8.91
N LEU A 5 3.27 14.79 8.14
CA LEU A 5 2.75 14.29 6.87
C LEU A 5 3.60 14.85 5.73
N THR A 6 4.22 13.99 4.92
CA THR A 6 5.07 14.37 3.79
C THR A 6 4.71 13.59 2.53
N ASN A 7 5.00 14.14 1.36
CA ASN A 7 4.93 13.44 0.08
C ASN A 7 6.32 13.26 -0.58
N GLY A 8 7.40 13.50 0.18
CA GLY A 8 8.78 13.48 -0.29
C GLY A 8 9.32 14.86 -0.70
N ASP A 9 8.46 15.77 -1.18
CA ASP A 9 8.85 17.12 -1.62
C ASP A 9 8.38 18.23 -0.67
N SER A 10 7.31 17.99 0.08
CA SER A 10 6.65 18.97 0.93
C SER A 10 5.95 18.31 2.10
N TYR A 11 5.69 19.11 3.13
CA TYR A 11 5.05 18.70 4.37
C TYR A 11 3.71 19.41 4.55
N ILE A 12 2.76 18.75 5.21
CA ILE A 12 1.52 19.40 5.62
C ILE A 12 1.79 20.30 6.83
N ALA A 13 1.30 21.53 6.75
CA ALA A 13 1.23 22.47 7.85
C ALA A 13 -0.16 23.13 7.91
N HIS A 14 -0.39 23.92 8.95
CA HIS A 14 -1.59 24.76 9.07
C HIS A 14 -1.20 26.23 9.01
N SER A 15 -1.96 27.03 8.25
CA SER A 15 -1.83 28.49 8.27
C SER A 15 -2.28 29.05 9.63
N SER A 16 -2.05 30.36 9.85
CA SER A 16 -2.60 31.09 11.00
C SER A 16 -4.13 31.02 11.12
N THR A 17 -4.83 30.78 10.01
CA THR A 17 -6.29 30.58 9.95
C THR A 17 -6.73 29.12 10.09
N GLY A 18 -5.79 28.19 10.32
CA GLY A 18 -6.07 26.76 10.43
C GLY A 18 -6.30 26.03 9.10
N ALA A 19 -6.03 26.69 7.97
CA ALA A 19 -6.14 26.06 6.65
C ALA A 19 -4.95 25.12 6.41
N VAL A 20 -5.23 23.95 5.83
CA VAL A 20 -4.19 23.01 5.42
C VAL A 20 -3.39 23.60 4.25
N ILE A 21 -2.09 23.76 4.47
CA ILE A 21 -1.09 24.28 3.51
C ILE A 21 0.07 23.30 3.34
N LYS A 22 0.90 23.52 2.31
CA LYS A 22 2.11 22.74 2.04
C LYS A 22 3.34 23.62 2.27
N VAL A 23 4.33 23.11 2.99
CA VAL A 23 5.61 23.78 3.24
C VAL A 23 6.76 22.88 2.79
N GLN A 24 7.84 23.44 2.27
CA GLN A 24 9.02 22.65 1.89
C GLN A 24 9.95 22.39 3.08
N ASP A 25 9.97 23.31 4.04
CA ASP A 25 10.78 23.23 5.23
C ASP A 25 10.12 22.30 6.27
N ARG A 26 10.85 21.26 6.67
CA ARG A 26 10.40 20.26 7.65
C ARG A 26 10.16 20.87 9.02
N GLU A 27 10.94 21.88 9.42
CA GLU A 27 10.77 22.52 10.74
C GLU A 27 9.46 23.30 10.83
N LYS A 28 8.91 23.69 9.69
CA LYS A 28 7.62 24.37 9.59
C LYS A 28 6.43 23.41 9.46
N ALA A 29 6.68 22.10 9.41
CA ALA A 29 5.64 21.08 9.29
C ALA A 29 4.77 21.01 10.55
N GLN A 30 3.51 20.61 10.39
CA GLN A 30 2.69 20.27 11.54
C GLN A 30 3.20 18.98 12.18
N ASP A 31 3.60 19.06 13.45
CA ASP A 31 3.76 17.88 14.28
C ASP A 31 2.39 17.38 14.75
N PHE A 32 2.00 16.21 14.26
CA PHE A 32 0.77 15.52 14.62
C PHE A 32 0.92 14.71 15.91
N ARG A 33 2.13 14.53 16.44
CA ARG A 33 2.49 13.76 17.65
C ARG A 33 2.19 12.26 17.61
N THR A 34 1.15 11.82 16.89
CA THR A 34 0.74 10.42 16.73
C THR A 34 0.32 10.11 15.29
N ALA A 35 0.57 8.88 14.82
CA ALA A 35 0.12 8.42 13.50
C ALA A 35 -1.41 8.48 13.37
N GLU A 36 -2.14 8.25 14.47
CA GLU A 36 -3.60 8.38 14.52
C GLU A 36 -4.08 9.82 14.23
N ARG A 37 -3.37 10.83 14.76
CA ARG A 37 -3.67 12.25 14.50
C ARG A 37 -3.35 12.63 13.05
N ALA A 38 -2.25 12.14 12.50
CA ALA A 38 -1.93 12.31 11.08
C ALA A 38 -3.00 11.63 10.18
N GLY A 39 -3.46 10.44 10.57
CA GLY A 39 -4.55 9.72 9.90
C GLY A 39 -5.89 10.48 9.95
N ARG A 40 -6.24 11.09 11.09
CA ARG A 40 -7.41 11.97 11.20
C ARG A 40 -7.34 13.14 10.22
N GLN A 41 -6.17 13.77 10.09
CA GLN A 41 -5.98 14.87 9.14
C GLN A 41 -6.23 14.41 7.69
N LYS A 42 -5.67 13.27 7.28
CA LYS A 42 -5.89 12.70 5.93
C LYS A 42 -7.37 12.43 5.66
N ARG A 43 -8.12 11.92 6.65
CA ARG A 43 -9.57 11.69 6.53
C ARG A 43 -10.38 12.98 6.45
N LYS A 44 -9.97 14.02 7.18
CA LYS A 44 -10.65 15.32 7.19
C LYS A 44 -10.46 16.08 5.88
N THR A 45 -9.29 15.96 5.24
CA THR A 45 -8.97 16.68 4.00
C THR A 45 -8.34 15.76 2.95
N PRO A 46 -9.08 14.76 2.42
CA PRO A 46 -8.52 13.70 1.58
C PRO A 46 -7.92 14.22 0.28
N VAL A 47 -8.52 15.25 -0.33
CA VAL A 47 -8.00 15.87 -1.57
C VAL A 47 -6.67 16.58 -1.33
N LYS A 48 -6.55 17.35 -0.23
CA LYS A 48 -5.34 18.13 0.07
C LYS A 48 -4.19 17.27 0.59
N CYS A 49 -4.51 16.15 1.24
CA CYS A 49 -3.55 15.20 1.76
C CYS A 49 -3.35 13.98 0.84
N ALA A 50 -3.90 14.01 -0.38
CA ALA A 50 -3.67 12.97 -1.37
C ALA A 50 -2.16 12.87 -1.66
N GLY A 51 -1.61 11.66 -1.57
CA GLY A 51 -0.18 11.39 -1.75
C GLY A 51 0.70 11.70 -0.54
N PHE A 52 0.18 12.24 0.57
CA PHE A 52 0.95 12.46 1.79
C PHE A 52 0.90 11.22 2.69
N TYR A 53 2.04 10.76 3.19
CA TYR A 53 2.19 9.69 4.18
C TYR A 53 2.76 10.26 5.49
N TRP A 54 2.54 9.55 6.60
CA TRP A 54 3.10 9.98 7.88
C TRP A 54 4.52 9.44 8.03
N MET A 55 5.41 10.24 8.58
CA MET A 55 6.81 9.91 8.84
C MET A 55 7.09 10.24 10.31
N ASP A 56 7.74 9.32 11.02
CA ASP A 56 8.31 9.56 12.33
C ASP A 56 9.71 10.13 12.17
N THR A 57 9.99 11.28 12.78
CA THR A 57 11.28 11.98 12.67
C THR A 57 12.37 11.43 13.57
N ASP A 58 12.04 10.48 14.47
CA ASP A 58 12.99 9.91 15.43
C ASP A 58 13.51 8.52 15.03
N MET A 59 13.19 8.02 13.83
CA MET A 59 13.95 6.89 13.27
C MET A 59 15.31 7.41 12.81
N ASP A 60 16.36 6.95 13.48
CA ASP A 60 17.75 7.36 13.29
C ASP A 60 18.12 7.54 11.82
N ILE A 61 18.47 8.78 11.48
CA ILE A 61 19.08 9.20 10.23
C ILE A 61 20.56 8.80 10.31
N GLU A 62 20.85 7.50 10.28
CA GLU A 62 22.17 7.00 9.95
C GLU A 62 22.00 5.98 8.83
N GLU A 63 22.68 6.21 7.71
CA GLU A 63 22.55 5.56 6.38
C GLU A 63 21.49 6.14 5.43
N MET A 64 21.56 7.45 5.15
CA MET A 64 20.99 7.99 3.92
C MET A 64 22.05 8.84 3.19
N ASP A 65 22.58 8.25 2.12
CA ASP A 65 23.58 8.85 1.23
C ASP A 65 23.05 10.18 0.64
N PRO A 66 23.75 11.31 0.85
CA PRO A 66 23.34 12.62 0.35
C PRO A 66 23.36 12.75 -1.19
N ASP A 67 23.85 11.76 -1.94
CA ASP A 67 23.80 11.72 -3.41
C ASP A 67 22.51 11.13 -4.01
N ALA A 68 21.46 10.89 -3.19
CA ALA A 68 20.12 10.57 -3.70
C ALA A 68 19.42 11.79 -4.34
N GLN A 69 20.09 12.39 -5.32
CA GLN A 69 19.63 13.49 -6.15
C GLN A 69 18.49 13.02 -7.06
N LYS A 70 17.38 13.78 -7.05
CA LYS A 70 16.27 13.78 -8.02
C LYS A 70 16.60 13.08 -9.36
N GLY A 71 16.14 11.85 -9.53
CA GLY A 71 16.33 11.06 -10.75
C GLY A 71 15.03 10.93 -11.55
N ALA A 72 15.13 11.11 -12.87
CA ALA A 72 14.20 10.62 -13.90
C ALA A 72 13.65 9.21 -13.57
N PRO A 73 12.47 8.78 -14.08
CA PRO A 73 11.80 7.53 -13.66
C PRO A 73 12.81 6.40 -13.53
N ALA A 74 13.05 5.99 -12.29
CA ALA A 74 14.10 5.04 -11.96
C ALA A 74 13.91 3.80 -12.83
N LYS A 75 14.94 3.42 -13.59
CA LYS A 75 14.91 2.18 -14.37
C LYS A 75 14.51 1.05 -13.43
N ARG A 76 13.40 0.38 -13.73
CA ARG A 76 12.87 -0.73 -12.94
C ARG A 76 14.00 -1.73 -12.68
N LYS A 77 14.26 -2.07 -11.41
CA LYS A 77 15.32 -3.01 -11.01
C LYS A 77 15.18 -4.30 -11.80
N LYS A 78 16.27 -4.75 -12.42
CA LYS A 78 16.35 -6.09 -13.00
C LYS A 78 16.78 -7.06 -11.90
N PHE A 79 15.99 -8.12 -11.70
CA PHE A 79 16.31 -9.19 -10.77
C PHE A 79 17.17 -10.24 -11.45
N SER A 80 18.21 -10.72 -10.77
CA SER A 80 19.04 -11.80 -11.28
C SER A 80 18.26 -13.12 -11.32
N ALA A 81 18.76 -14.12 -12.06
CA ALA A 81 18.17 -15.47 -12.05
C ALA A 81 18.15 -16.08 -10.62
N LYS A 82 19.17 -15.78 -9.81
CA LYS A 82 19.25 -16.21 -8.40
C LYS A 82 18.17 -15.55 -7.55
N ASP A 83 17.94 -14.25 -7.72
CA ASP A 83 16.88 -13.53 -7.01
C ASP A 83 15.50 -14.07 -7.41
N ARG A 84 15.27 -14.26 -8.71
CA ARG A 84 14.04 -14.86 -9.24
C ARG A 84 13.80 -16.25 -8.64
N LEU A 85 14.82 -17.09 -8.57
CA LEU A 85 14.72 -18.43 -7.96
C LEU A 85 14.39 -18.37 -6.47
N ALA A 86 14.96 -17.43 -5.72
CA ALA A 86 14.63 -17.24 -4.31
C ALA A 86 13.17 -16.79 -4.11
N VAL A 87 12.70 -15.83 -4.91
CA VAL A 87 11.31 -15.35 -4.90
C VAL A 87 10.34 -16.48 -5.25
N TYR A 88 10.66 -17.26 -6.29
CA TYR A 88 9.81 -18.36 -6.74
C TYR A 88 9.70 -19.49 -5.70
N ARG A 89 10.81 -19.81 -5.02
CA ARG A 89 10.82 -20.84 -3.96
C ARG A 89 10.05 -20.41 -2.72
N LYS A 90 10.06 -19.11 -2.38
CA LYS A 90 9.32 -18.55 -1.24
C LYS A 90 7.82 -18.82 -1.30
N THR A 91 7.26 -18.91 -2.51
CA THR A 91 5.83 -19.18 -2.72
C THR A 91 5.58 -20.54 -3.36
N GLU A 92 6.60 -21.41 -3.41
CA GLU A 92 6.51 -22.75 -4.02
C GLU A 92 5.95 -22.73 -5.46
N GLY A 93 6.27 -21.68 -6.23
CA GLY A 93 5.77 -21.51 -7.60
C GLY A 93 4.31 -21.04 -7.72
N HIS A 94 3.64 -20.72 -6.62
CA HIS A 94 2.27 -20.21 -6.64
C HIS A 94 2.25 -18.69 -6.57
N CYS A 95 1.27 -18.08 -7.23
CA CYS A 95 1.03 -16.64 -7.15
C CYS A 95 0.56 -16.28 -5.73
N TYR A 96 1.21 -15.31 -5.09
CA TYR A 96 0.85 -14.93 -3.72
C TYR A 96 -0.52 -14.26 -3.58
N LEU A 97 -1.12 -13.80 -4.70
CA LEU A 97 -2.41 -13.11 -4.72
C LEU A 97 -3.59 -14.06 -4.96
N CYS A 98 -3.49 -14.95 -5.94
CA CYS A 98 -4.59 -15.86 -6.28
C CYS A 98 -4.34 -17.32 -5.87
N GLY A 99 -3.12 -17.69 -5.51
CA GLY A 99 -2.76 -19.06 -5.14
C GLY A 99 -2.56 -20.01 -6.32
N GLU A 100 -2.81 -19.59 -7.56
CA GLU A 100 -2.60 -20.42 -8.76
C GLU A 100 -1.12 -20.67 -9.02
N PHE A 101 -0.78 -21.86 -9.52
CA PHE A 101 0.57 -22.18 -9.97
C PHE A 101 0.96 -21.32 -11.18
N VAL A 102 2.23 -20.88 -11.21
CA VAL A 102 2.80 -20.08 -12.30
C VAL A 102 4.15 -20.66 -12.66
N ASP A 103 4.41 -20.92 -13.94
CA ASP A 103 5.73 -21.42 -14.36
C ASP A 103 6.86 -20.42 -14.05
N PHE A 104 8.07 -20.95 -13.78
CA PHE A 104 9.26 -20.16 -13.45
C PHE A 104 9.63 -19.10 -14.50
N ASP A 105 9.38 -19.40 -15.78
CA ASP A 105 9.67 -18.46 -16.87
C ASP A 105 8.53 -17.45 -17.10
N SER A 106 7.34 -17.72 -16.56
CA SER A 106 6.13 -16.93 -16.79
C SER A 106 5.80 -15.97 -15.64
N PHE A 107 6.33 -16.20 -14.44
CA PHE A 107 6.01 -15.35 -13.29
C PHE A 107 6.70 -13.99 -13.33
N GLU A 108 6.03 -13.02 -12.73
CA GLU A 108 6.54 -11.67 -12.50
C GLU A 108 6.94 -11.52 -11.03
N VAL A 109 8.07 -10.85 -10.78
CA VAL A 109 8.48 -10.47 -9.44
C VAL A 109 7.62 -9.29 -9.03
N GLU A 110 6.76 -9.50 -8.04
CA GLU A 110 5.85 -8.48 -7.53
C GLU A 110 6.28 -8.01 -6.15
N HIS A 111 6.16 -6.71 -5.92
CA HIS A 111 6.42 -6.07 -4.64
C HIS A 111 5.14 -6.09 -3.80
N HIS A 112 5.20 -6.66 -2.60
CA HIS A 112 4.06 -6.64 -1.68
C HIS A 112 3.69 -5.18 -1.37
N MET A 113 4.62 -4.43 -0.79
CA MET A 113 4.58 -2.97 -0.72
C MET A 113 5.17 -2.38 -2.00
N PRO A 114 4.41 -1.62 -2.82
CA PRO A 114 4.92 -1.02 -4.05
C PRO A 114 6.11 -0.07 -3.81
N ILE A 115 7.06 -0.03 -4.75
CA ILE A 115 8.22 0.88 -4.67
C ILE A 115 7.78 2.35 -4.59
N SER A 116 6.74 2.75 -5.33
CA SER A 116 6.18 4.11 -5.29
C SER A 116 5.60 4.49 -3.91
N LYS A 117 5.48 3.52 -3.01
CA LYS A 117 4.91 3.64 -1.66
C LYS A 117 5.93 3.29 -0.57
N GLY A 118 7.22 3.34 -0.89
CA GLY A 118 8.31 3.09 0.07
C GLY A 118 8.67 1.61 0.24
N GLY A 119 8.16 0.72 -0.62
CA GLY A 119 8.57 -0.68 -0.62
C GLY A 119 10.06 -0.85 -0.97
N THR A 120 10.67 -1.89 -0.41
CA THR A 120 12.07 -2.24 -0.65
C THR A 120 12.21 -3.20 -1.83
N ASN A 121 13.44 -3.37 -2.33
CA ASN A 121 13.78 -4.45 -3.27
C ASN A 121 14.36 -5.69 -2.56
N GLY A 122 14.09 -5.84 -1.26
CA GLY A 122 14.52 -6.97 -0.44
C GLY A 122 13.61 -8.17 -0.59
N LEU A 123 14.15 -9.39 -0.42
CA LEU A 123 13.42 -10.65 -0.62
C LEU A 123 12.17 -10.78 0.27
N ASP A 124 12.16 -10.10 1.42
CA ASP A 124 11.02 -9.96 2.32
C ASP A 124 9.80 -9.31 1.64
N ASN A 125 10.05 -8.31 0.78
CA ASN A 125 9.02 -7.57 0.05
C ASN A 125 8.70 -8.15 -1.34
N LEU A 126 9.43 -9.16 -1.82
CA LEU A 126 9.26 -9.74 -3.16
C LEU A 126 8.50 -11.06 -3.12
N TYR A 127 7.61 -11.24 -4.10
CA TYR A 127 6.76 -12.42 -4.23
C TYR A 127 6.58 -12.83 -5.70
N CYS A 128 6.28 -14.12 -5.92
CA CYS A 128 5.85 -14.63 -7.21
C CYS A 128 4.41 -14.16 -7.48
N ALA A 129 4.16 -13.54 -8.63
CA ALA A 129 2.82 -13.24 -9.08
C ALA A 129 2.61 -13.63 -10.55
N CYS A 130 1.38 -14.04 -10.89
CA CYS A 130 0.98 -14.15 -12.28
C CYS A 130 0.77 -12.74 -12.87
N HIS A 131 0.95 -12.62 -14.19
CA HIS A 131 0.84 -11.34 -14.89
C HIS A 131 -0.51 -10.64 -14.66
N CYS A 132 -1.61 -11.40 -14.64
CA CYS A 132 -2.95 -10.87 -14.44
C CYS A 132 -3.09 -10.23 -13.05
N CYS A 133 -2.78 -10.96 -11.98
CA CYS A 133 -2.89 -10.43 -10.62
C CYS A 133 -1.95 -9.27 -10.36
N ASN A 134 -0.71 -9.35 -10.85
CA ASN A 134 0.25 -8.25 -10.76
C ASN A 134 -0.29 -6.97 -11.43
N SER A 135 -0.85 -7.14 -12.63
CA SER A 135 -1.44 -6.05 -13.40
C SER A 135 -2.70 -5.45 -12.78
N ILE A 136 -3.47 -6.21 -12.00
CA ILE A 136 -4.63 -5.69 -11.26
C ILE A 136 -4.16 -4.97 -9.99
N LYS A 137 -3.13 -5.49 -9.29
CA LYS A 137 -2.63 -4.87 -8.06
C LYS A 137 -1.90 -3.55 -8.32
N GLN A 138 -1.07 -3.47 -9.35
CA GLN A 138 -0.28 -2.27 -9.67
C GLN A 138 0.44 -1.73 -8.41
N ASP A 139 0.35 -0.43 -8.20
CA ASP A 139 0.87 0.25 -7.04
C ASP A 139 -0.15 0.40 -5.90
N ILE A 140 -1.22 -0.41 -5.84
CA ILE A 140 -2.20 -0.35 -4.75
C ILE A 140 -1.58 -0.92 -3.46
N TYR A 141 -1.90 -0.32 -2.30
CA TYR A 141 -1.46 -0.84 -1.00
C TYR A 141 -2.10 -2.23 -0.77
N PRO A 142 -1.40 -3.21 -0.17
CA PRO A 142 -1.94 -4.56 0.05
C PRO A 142 -3.32 -4.59 0.70
N GLU A 143 -3.52 -3.81 1.76
CA GLU A 143 -4.77 -3.77 2.52
C GLU A 143 -5.89 -3.13 1.70
N GLU A 144 -5.56 -2.06 0.96
CA GLU A 144 -6.50 -1.43 0.05
C GLU A 144 -6.90 -2.39 -1.07
N PHE A 145 -5.94 -3.11 -1.64
CA PHE A 145 -6.17 -4.07 -2.70
C PHE A 145 -7.15 -5.15 -2.26
N MET A 146 -6.89 -5.79 -1.11
CA MET A 146 -7.77 -6.83 -0.56
C MET A 146 -9.17 -6.29 -0.22
N GLY A 147 -9.24 -5.06 0.29
CA GLY A 147 -10.53 -4.39 0.51
C GLY A 147 -11.33 -4.20 -0.78
N LYS A 148 -10.68 -3.79 -1.87
CA LYS A 148 -11.35 -3.61 -3.17
C LYS A 148 -11.79 -4.94 -3.77
N ILE A 149 -10.97 -5.99 -3.69
CA ILE A 149 -11.37 -7.34 -4.11
C ILE A 149 -12.61 -7.81 -3.36
N SER A 150 -12.62 -7.67 -2.03
CA SER A 150 -13.77 -8.05 -1.19
C SER A 150 -15.03 -7.29 -1.56
N GLN A 151 -14.92 -5.97 -1.76
CA GLN A 151 -16.03 -5.12 -2.18
C GLN A 151 -16.59 -5.53 -3.55
N ILE A 152 -15.71 -5.75 -4.54
CA ILE A 152 -16.10 -6.17 -5.89
C ILE A 152 -16.81 -7.52 -5.82
N PHE A 153 -16.26 -8.49 -5.10
CA PHE A 153 -16.86 -9.81 -4.92
C PHE A 153 -18.28 -9.71 -4.33
N LEU A 154 -18.43 -9.00 -3.21
CA LEU A 154 -19.74 -8.84 -2.56
C LEU A 154 -20.76 -8.17 -3.48
N TYR A 155 -20.35 -7.14 -4.24
CA TYR A 155 -21.23 -6.46 -5.20
C TYR A 155 -21.69 -7.40 -6.34
N GLN A 156 -20.76 -8.15 -6.95
CA GLN A 156 -21.10 -9.08 -8.04
C GLN A 156 -22.02 -10.19 -7.55
N MET A 157 -21.76 -10.73 -6.36
CA MET A 157 -22.61 -11.75 -5.75
C MET A 157 -24.00 -11.22 -5.38
N GLN A 158 -24.09 -10.00 -4.83
CA GLN A 158 -25.37 -9.36 -4.57
C GLN A 158 -26.16 -9.10 -5.86
N LYS A 159 -25.50 -8.68 -6.94
CA LYS A 159 -26.12 -8.45 -8.24
C LYS A 159 -26.68 -9.75 -8.85
N GLY A 160 -25.93 -10.85 -8.76
CA GLY A 160 -26.33 -12.14 -9.33
C GLY A 160 -27.31 -12.94 -8.46
N TYR A 161 -27.17 -12.85 -7.14
CA TYR A 161 -27.84 -13.75 -6.18
C TYR A 161 -28.66 -13.03 -5.10
N GLY A 162 -28.84 -11.71 -5.18
CA GLY A 162 -29.50 -10.89 -4.15
C GLY A 162 -30.91 -11.34 -3.75
N GLY A 163 -31.64 -11.98 -4.66
CA GLY A 163 -32.96 -12.55 -4.39
C GLY A 163 -32.93 -13.86 -3.58
N SER A 164 -31.83 -14.60 -3.62
CA SER A 164 -31.68 -15.91 -2.98
C SER A 164 -31.62 -15.81 -1.46
N LEU A 165 -32.40 -16.65 -0.77
CA LEU A 165 -32.33 -16.77 0.68
C LEU A 165 -30.94 -17.25 1.14
N GLY A 166 -30.33 -18.19 0.41
CA GLY A 166 -29.00 -18.70 0.72
C GLY A 166 -27.94 -17.59 0.68
N TRP A 167 -28.00 -16.71 -0.32
CA TRP A 167 -27.11 -15.56 -0.40
C TRP A 167 -27.35 -14.58 0.74
N LYS A 168 -28.60 -14.28 1.10
CA LYS A 168 -28.90 -13.38 2.24
C LYS A 168 -28.28 -13.88 3.55
N VAL A 169 -28.30 -15.19 3.78
CA VAL A 169 -27.65 -15.81 4.94
C VAL A 169 -26.13 -15.69 4.84
N ALA A 170 -25.55 -16.11 3.70
CA ALA A 170 -24.11 -16.05 3.48
C ALA A 170 -23.56 -14.62 3.59
N HIS A 171 -24.22 -13.63 2.98
CA HIS A 171 -23.83 -12.23 3.01
C HIS A 171 -23.77 -11.68 4.44
N ARG A 172 -24.76 -12.00 5.30
CA ARG A 172 -24.74 -11.59 6.71
C ARG A 172 -23.51 -12.15 7.44
N LEU A 173 -23.18 -13.42 7.22
CA LEU A 173 -22.01 -14.05 7.83
C LEU A 173 -20.71 -13.43 7.33
N LEU A 174 -20.58 -13.23 6.01
CA LEU A 174 -19.41 -12.61 5.40
C LEU A 174 -19.21 -11.16 5.88
N ALA A 175 -20.27 -10.36 5.94
CA ALA A 175 -20.22 -8.98 6.45
C ALA A 175 -19.73 -8.95 7.90
N ALA A 176 -20.29 -9.81 8.77
CA ALA A 176 -19.87 -9.90 10.17
C ALA A 176 -18.41 -10.33 10.33
N MET A 177 -17.89 -11.20 9.46
CA MET A 177 -16.47 -11.58 9.46
C MET A 177 -15.56 -10.42 9.05
N LEU A 178 -15.94 -9.67 8.01
CA LEU A 178 -15.17 -8.54 7.51
C LEU A 178 -15.17 -7.37 8.50
N ASP A 179 -16.27 -7.14 9.21
CA ASP A 179 -16.35 -6.09 10.24
C ASP A 179 -15.44 -6.40 11.43
N ARG A 180 -15.43 -7.64 11.95
CA ARG A 180 -14.50 -8.04 13.02
C ARG A 180 -13.03 -7.83 12.65
N LYS A 181 -12.65 -8.16 11.42
CA LYS A 181 -11.28 -7.97 10.92
C LYS A 181 -10.86 -6.49 10.84
N ARG A 182 -11.80 -5.54 10.84
CA ARG A 182 -11.50 -4.10 10.84
C ARG A 182 -11.34 -3.52 12.24
N GLU A 183 -11.75 -4.27 13.26
CA GLU A 183 -11.67 -3.89 14.68
C GLU A 183 -10.39 -4.43 15.34
N GLU A 184 -9.77 -5.45 14.75
CA GLU A 184 -8.43 -6.00 15.09
C GLU A 184 -7.29 -5.15 14.52
#